data_AF-A0A0F9DG35-F1
#
_entry.id   AF-A0A0F9DG35-F1
#
_cell.length_a   1.000
_cell.length_b   1.000
_cell.length_c   1.000
_cell.angle_alpha   90.00
_cell.angle_beta   90.00
_cell.angle_gamma   90.00
#
_symmetry.space_group_name_H-M   'P 1'
#
loop_
_entity.id
_entity.type
_entity.pdbx_description
1 polymer ?
#
loop_
_entity_poly.entity_id
_entity_poly.type
_entity_poly.pdbx_seq_one_letter_code
_entity_poly.pdbx_strand_id
1 'polypeptide(L)' 'MNEAEVVSRICEHLQNESWQFWIDDPPIHKELRFQKHCLLISGARPDIFGLNNVKQIFAVEVKGLKDY' A
#
# COMPACT_ATOMS: atom_id res chain seq x y z
N MET A 1 9.83 -11.64 5.76
CA MET A 1 9.05 -10.42 6.05
C MET A 1 7.59 -10.79 5.96
N ASN A 2 6.78 -10.37 6.94
CA ASN A 2 5.33 -10.45 6.79
C ASN A 2 4.87 -9.35 5.82
N GLU A 3 3.63 -9.46 5.35
CA GLU A 3 3.06 -8.52 4.37
C GLU A 3 3.11 -7.07 4.87
N ALA A 4 2.72 -6.83 6.14
CA ALA A 4 2.77 -5.50 6.76
C ALA A 4 4.16 -4.84 6.72
N GLU A 5 5.23 -5.62 6.94
CA GLU A 5 6.60 -5.12 6.88
C GLU A 5 6.98 -4.74 5.43
N VAL A 6 6.55 -5.52 4.44
CA VAL A 6 6.78 -5.22 3.02
C VAL A 6 6.03 -3.94 2.63
N VAL A 7 4.74 -3.84 3.00
CA VAL A 7 3.92 -2.63 2.77
C VAL A 7 4.58 -1.42 3.41
N SER A 8 5.07 -1.52 4.65
CA SER A 8 5.73 -0.41 5.34
C SER A 8 6.95 0.09 4.57
N ARG A 9 7.83 -0.81 4.11
CA ARG A 9 9.03 -0.42 3.36
C ARG A 9 8.71 0.21 2.01
N ILE A 10 7.69 -0.29 1.31
CA ILE A 10 7.22 0.34 0.07
C ILE A 10 6.72 1.75 0.38
N CYS A 11 5.84 1.91 1.37
CA CYS A 11 5.28 3.21 1.73
C CYS A 11 6.35 4.23 2.17
N GLU A 12 7.38 3.80 2.91
CA GLU A 12 8.53 4.63 3.27
C GLU A 12 9.27 5.14 2.03
N HIS A 13 9.51 4.26 1.05
CA HIS A 13 10.12 4.67 -0.22
C HIS A 13 9.23 5.66 -0.99
N LEU A 14 7.94 5.37 -1.13
CA LEU A 14 6.99 6.26 -1.82
C LEU A 14 6.91 7.64 -1.16
N GLN A 15 6.96 7.69 0.17
CA GLN A 15 6.99 8.95 0.92
C GLN A 15 8.29 9.73 0.66
N ASN A 16 9.44 9.07 0.62
CA ASN A 16 10.72 9.70 0.29
C ASN A 16 10.73 10.26 -1.14
N GLU A 17 10.09 9.57 -2.09
CA GLU A 17 9.91 10.04 -3.47
C GLU A 17 8.81 11.13 -3.60
N SER A 18 8.16 11.50 -2.49
CA SER A 18 7.04 12.46 -2.45
C SER A 18 5.85 12.05 -3.33
N TRP A 19 5.58 10.76 -3.45
CA TRP A 19 4.40 10.25 -4.17
C TRP A 19 3.16 10.39 -3.28
N GLN A 20 1.99 10.56 -3.92
CA GLN A 20 0.70 10.56 -3.23
C GLN A 20 0.16 9.14 -3.22
N PHE A 21 -0.15 8.58 -2.06
CA PHE A 21 -0.62 7.21 -1.96
C PHE A 21 -1.52 7.00 -0.74
N TRP A 22 -2.26 5.89 -0.80
CA TRP A 22 -3.06 5.35 0.29
C TRP A 22 -2.79 3.85 0.39
N ILE A 23 -3.00 3.31 1.59
CA ILE A 23 -3.02 1.87 1.82
C ILE A 23 -4.45 1.40 2.10
N ASP A 24 -4.76 0.14 1.76
CA ASP A 24 -6.01 -0.47 2.22
C ASP A 24 -5.99 -0.65 3.76
N ASP A 25 -7.16 -0.87 4.35
CA ASP A 25 -7.33 -1.00 5.82
C ASP A 25 -7.77 -2.41 6.29
N PRO A 26 -7.07 -3.50 5.91
CA PRO A 26 -7.27 -4.81 6.53
C PRO A 26 -6.64 -4.86 7.94
N PRO A 27 -7.04 -5.82 8.80
CA PRO A 27 -6.50 -5.97 10.16
C PRO A 27 -4.96 -6.04 10.24
N ILE A 28 -4.31 -6.62 9.23
CA ILE A 28 -2.85 -6.74 9.14
C ILE A 28 -2.14 -5.37 9.00
N HIS A 29 -2.85 -4.34 8.51
CA HIS A 29 -2.35 -2.96 8.39
C HIS A 29 -2.72 -2.08 9.57
N LYS A 30 -3.33 -2.62 10.65
CA LYS A 30 -3.86 -1.82 11.76
C LYS A 30 -2.82 -0.86 12.36
N GLU A 31 -1.59 -1.34 12.54
CA GLU A 31 -0.50 -0.58 13.17
C GLU A 31 0.29 0.31 12.18
N LEU A 32 -0.03 0.27 10.87
CA LEU A 32 0.60 1.11 9.87
C LEU A 32 0.08 2.56 9.97
N ARG A 33 1.00 3.51 10.07
CA ARG A 33 0.73 4.95 10.27
C ARG A 33 0.42 5.74 8.98
N PHE A 34 0.24 5.06 7.86
CA PHE A 34 0.01 5.71 6.56
C PHE A 34 -1.46 6.06 6.34
N GLN A 35 -1.74 6.95 5.38
CA GLN A 35 -3.13 7.29 5.04
C GLN A 35 -3.86 6.06 4.52
N LYS A 36 -5.01 5.77 5.11
CA LYS A 36 -5.81 4.60 4.78
C LYS A 36 -7.03 4.98 3.96
N HIS A 37 -7.28 4.25 2.88
CA HIS A 37 -8.49 4.42 2.08
C HIS A 37 -8.79 3.09 1.37
N CYS A 38 -10.03 2.63 1.47
CA CYS A 38 -10.44 1.41 0.80
C CYS A 38 -10.88 1.72 -0.63
N LEU A 39 -10.16 1.18 -1.63
CA LEU A 39 -10.50 1.29 -3.04
C LEU A 39 -10.82 -0.10 -3.59
N LEU A 40 -11.97 -0.23 -4.26
CA LEU A 40 -12.39 -1.47 -4.92
C LEU A 40 -12.26 -1.33 -6.44
N ILE A 41 -11.40 -2.15 -7.05
CA ILE A 41 -11.20 -2.19 -8.50
C ILE A 41 -11.66 -3.55 -9.01
N SER A 42 -12.80 -3.59 -9.69
CA SER A 42 -13.38 -4.84 -10.24
C SER A 42 -13.48 -5.99 -9.22
N GLY A 43 -13.74 -5.66 -7.95
CA GLY A 43 -13.85 -6.63 -6.85
C GLY A 43 -12.53 -6.92 -6.11
N ALA A 44 -11.39 -6.43 -6.58
CA ALA A 44 -10.10 -6.55 -5.90
C ALA A 44 -9.77 -5.28 -5.10
N ARG A 45 -9.01 -5.43 -4.01
CA ARG A 45 -8.52 -4.34 -3.17
C ARG A 45 -6.99 -4.35 -3.19
N PRO A 46 -6.34 -3.38 -3.82
CA PRO A 46 -4.88 -3.31 -3.79
C PRO A 46 -4.42 -2.87 -2.40
N ASP A 47 -3.32 -3.43 -1.92
CA ASP A 47 -2.72 -3.06 -0.63
C ASP A 47 -2.26 -1.60 -0.61
N ILE A 48 -1.78 -1.10 -1.76
CA ILE A 48 -1.31 0.28 -1.94
C ILE A 48 -1.78 0.80 -3.30
N PHE A 49 -2.24 2.04 -3.36
CA PHE A 49 -2.55 2.71 -4.63
C PHE A 49 -2.29 4.22 -4.53
N GLY A 50 -2.13 4.87 -5.67
CA GLY A 50 -1.84 6.30 -5.67
C GLY A 50 -1.44 6.88 -7.01
N LEU A 51 -0.76 8.02 -6.93
CA LEU A 51 -0.21 8.79 -8.04
C LEU A 51 1.28 9.03 -7.82
N ASN A 52 2.09 8.75 -8.82
CA ASN A 52 3.50 9.15 -8.80
C ASN A 52 3.66 10.66 -9.09
N ASN A 53 4.90 11.15 -9.02
CA ASN A 53 5.24 12.56 -9.27
C ASN A 53 4.86 13.07 -10.69
N VAL A 54 4.70 12.17 -11.67
CA VAL A 54 4.24 12.49 -13.03
C VAL A 54 2.74 12.18 -13.25
N LYS A 55 1.97 12.01 -12.17
CA LYS A 55 0.51 11.79 -12.16
C LYS A 55 0.05 10.49 -12.86
N GLN A 56 0.92 9.49 -12.94
CA GLN A 56 0.51 8.15 -13.35
C GLN A 56 -0.12 7.42 -12.17
N ILE A 57 -1.24 6.75 -12.44
CA ILE A 57 -1.95 5.92 -11.46
C ILE A 57 -1.20 4.60 -11.31
N PHE A 58 -1.05 4.15 -10.06
CA PHE A 58 -0.54 2.82 -9.76
C PHE A 58 -1.41 2.14 -8.70
N ALA A 59 -1.38 0.81 -8.71
CA ALA A 59 -1.96 -0.06 -7.70
C ALA A 59 -0.99 -1.24 -7.50
N VAL A 60 -0.73 -1.60 -6.25
CA VAL A 60 0.24 -2.62 -5.86
C VAL A 60 -0.46 -3.64 -4.99
N GLU A 61 -0.37 -4.90 -5.40
CA GLU A 61 -0.66 -6.06 -4.57
C GLU A 61 0.66 -6.55 -3.98
N VAL A 62 0.71 -6.68 -2.67
CA VAL A 62 1.88 -7.11 -1.91
C VAL A 62 1.71 -8.58 -1.51
N LYS A 63 2.82 -9.31 -1.48
CA LYS A 63 2.87 -10.69 -0.99
C LYS A 63 4.00 -10.84 0.01
N GLY A 64 3.67 -11.30 1.21
CA GLY A 64 4.66 -11.74 2.19
C GLY A 64 5.31 -13.07 1.78
N LEU A 65 6.52 -13.35 2.28
CA LEU A 65 7.17 -14.66 2.12
C LEU A 65 6.68 -15.70 3.15
N LYS A 66 5.97 -15.23 4.17
CA LYS A 66 5.26 -16.06 5.13
C LYS A 66 3.82 -15.58 5.12
N ASP A 67 2.95 -16.40 4.56
CA ASP A 67 1.55 -16.43 4.98
C ASP A 67 1.59 -16.82 6.48
N TYR A 68 0.69 -16.26 7.31
CA TYR A 68 0.60 -16.39 8.79
C TYR A 68 1.15 -15.23 9.60
#